data_AF-A0A0F4YMM7-F1
#
_entry.id   AF-A0A0F4YMM7-F1
#
_cell.length_a   1.000
_cell.length_b   1.000
_cell.length_c   1.000
_cell.angle_alpha   90.00
_cell.angle_beta   90.00
_cell.angle_gamma   90.00
#
_symmetry.space_group_name_H-M   'P 1'
#
loop_
_entity.id
_entity.type
_entity.pdbx_description
1 polymer ?
#
loop_
_entity_poly.entity_id
_entity_poly.type
_entity_poly.pdbx_seq_one_letter_code
_entity_poly.pdbx_strand_id
1 'polypeptide(L)'
;MKLPIWSLLSISALTAAAPLARRDTSLNEFLSILLDHLPAINGTINDVVGALTDFEQEIADLTGDQTTYNELGGACTEYTIIFARGTSEPGNVGILVGPPLFDALESLVGSSALTIQGVNDYAASVQGYLEGGDPAGSAEMANQIQQAYSACPNTKLIASGYSQGCQVVHNAISQLPAETASWISSVLLFGDPGRPISYHPSSDVLTIADDGQAIPNVDSSKVDTYCHEGDDICQDGLLILPAHLTYAEDVSSAAQFAVAAAS
;
A
#
# COMPACT_ATOMS: atom_id res chain seq x y z
N MET A 1 -68.58 -14.13 -21.46
CA MET A 1 -67.24 -13.96 -22.05
C MET A 1 -66.29 -13.59 -20.92
N LYS A 2 -65.50 -14.54 -20.43
CA LYS A 2 -64.60 -14.40 -19.27
C LYS A 2 -63.16 -14.29 -19.78
N LEU A 3 -62.41 -13.26 -19.35
CA LEU A 3 -60.98 -13.08 -19.65
C LEU A 3 -60.15 -13.54 -18.43
N PRO A 4 -58.97 -14.16 -18.63
CA PRO A 4 -58.17 -14.70 -17.54
C PRO A 4 -57.16 -13.66 -16.99
N ILE A 5 -56.96 -13.70 -15.67
CA ILE A 5 -55.96 -12.93 -14.94
C ILE A 5 -54.65 -13.74 -14.95
N TRP A 6 -53.60 -13.19 -15.55
CA TRP A 6 -52.23 -13.70 -15.42
C TRP A 6 -51.56 -13.03 -14.22
N SER A 7 -51.13 -13.82 -13.25
CA SER A 7 -50.31 -13.36 -12.12
C SER A 7 -48.84 -13.34 -12.55
N LEU A 8 -48.23 -12.17 -12.53
CA LEU A 8 -46.78 -11.99 -12.65
C LEU A 8 -46.18 -11.95 -11.24
N LEU A 9 -45.42 -12.98 -10.88
CA LEU A 9 -44.42 -12.87 -9.80
C LEU A 9 -43.30 -11.96 -10.30
N SER A 10 -43.01 -10.90 -9.56
CA SER A 10 -41.78 -10.12 -9.72
C SER A 10 -40.89 -10.38 -8.52
N ILE A 11 -39.82 -11.13 -8.76
CA ILE A 11 -38.65 -11.19 -7.88
C ILE A 11 -37.88 -9.89 -8.10
N SER A 12 -37.62 -9.14 -7.04
CA SER A 12 -36.56 -8.13 -7.03
C SER A 12 -35.99 -8.06 -5.62
N ALA A 13 -34.94 -8.83 -5.40
CA ALA A 13 -34.02 -8.60 -4.30
C ALA A 13 -33.28 -7.29 -4.62
N LEU A 14 -33.59 -6.22 -3.87
CA LEU A 14 -32.71 -5.06 -3.82
C LEU A 14 -31.58 -5.39 -2.83
N THR A 15 -30.42 -5.76 -3.35
CA THR A 15 -29.17 -5.49 -2.65
C THR A 15 -28.94 -3.99 -2.73
N ALA A 16 -29.08 -3.29 -1.60
CA ALA A 16 -28.67 -1.90 -1.52
C ALA A 16 -27.15 -1.83 -1.62
N ALA A 17 -26.64 -1.47 -2.81
CA ALA A 17 -25.29 -0.95 -2.93
C ALA A 17 -25.22 0.33 -2.07
N ALA A 18 -24.23 0.42 -1.18
CA ALA A 18 -23.98 1.67 -0.47
C ALA A 18 -23.74 2.80 -1.50
N PRO A 19 -24.18 4.05 -1.22
CA PRO A 19 -24.01 5.15 -2.16
C PRO A 19 -22.51 5.46 -2.34
N LEU A 20 -22.09 5.69 -3.59
CA LEU A 20 -20.71 6.05 -3.98
C LEU A 20 -20.09 7.16 -3.11
N ALA A 21 -20.91 8.08 -2.60
CA ALA A 21 -20.48 9.16 -1.71
C ALA A 21 -19.81 8.71 -0.40
N ARG A 22 -20.01 7.44 0.04
CA ARG A 22 -19.41 6.90 1.28
C ARG A 22 -18.04 6.24 1.08
N ARG A 23 -17.61 6.02 -0.17
CA ARG A 23 -16.33 5.36 -0.48
C ARG A 23 -15.19 6.34 -0.74
N ASP A 24 -15.50 7.56 -1.16
CA ASP A 24 -14.50 8.62 -1.36
C ASP A 24 -14.51 9.66 -0.23
N THR A 25 -15.36 9.53 0.79
CA THR A 25 -15.43 10.56 1.86
C THR A 25 -14.24 10.47 2.79
N SER A 26 -13.84 9.28 3.25
CA SER A 26 -12.65 9.12 4.10
C SER A 26 -11.38 9.50 3.35
N LEU A 27 -11.23 9.06 2.09
CA LEU A 27 -10.08 9.44 1.26
C LEU A 27 -10.04 10.93 0.95
N ASN A 28 -11.15 11.55 0.52
CA ASN A 28 -11.17 12.99 0.26
C ASN A 28 -11.01 13.82 1.54
N GLU A 29 -11.52 13.34 2.69
CA GLU A 29 -11.30 13.96 3.99
C GLU A 29 -9.85 13.87 4.40
N PHE A 30 -9.22 12.70 4.25
CA PHE A 30 -7.79 12.50 4.45
C PHE A 30 -6.95 13.43 3.55
N LEU A 31 -7.22 13.46 2.24
CA LEU A 31 -6.52 14.33 1.30
C LEU A 31 -6.73 15.81 1.62
N SER A 32 -7.93 16.20 2.04
CA SER A 32 -8.19 17.58 2.49
C SER A 32 -7.37 17.92 3.73
N ILE A 33 -7.36 17.04 4.74
CA ILE A 33 -6.58 17.24 5.97
C ILE A 33 -5.09 17.32 5.65
N LEU A 34 -4.59 16.39 4.83
CA LEU A 34 -3.22 16.38 4.34
C LEU A 34 -2.89 17.72 3.67
N LEU A 35 -3.61 18.10 2.63
CA LEU A 35 -3.34 19.33 1.86
C LEU A 35 -3.46 20.62 2.71
N ASP A 36 -4.41 20.67 3.65
CA ASP A 36 -4.62 21.84 4.53
C ASP A 36 -3.50 22.02 5.55
N HIS A 37 -2.82 20.94 5.92
CA HIS A 37 -1.81 20.93 6.98
C HIS A 37 -0.39 20.63 6.44
N LEU A 38 -0.25 20.38 5.13
CA LEU A 38 1.04 20.12 4.48
C LEU A 38 2.06 21.21 4.86
N PRO A 39 3.17 20.84 5.51
CA PRO A 39 4.23 21.80 5.81
C PRO A 39 4.82 22.34 4.50
N ALA A 40 5.42 23.54 4.55
CA ALA A 40 6.20 24.04 3.42
C ALA A 40 7.49 23.22 3.27
N ILE A 41 7.36 22.06 2.63
CA ILE A 41 8.43 21.10 2.38
C ILE A 41 9.05 21.37 1.01
N ASN A 42 10.27 21.88 1.05
CA ASN A 42 11.12 21.96 -0.13
C ASN A 42 12.58 21.80 0.30
N GLY A 43 12.88 20.64 0.88
CA GLY A 43 14.16 20.36 1.54
C GLY A 43 14.55 18.89 1.40
N THR A 44 15.78 18.57 1.83
CA THR A 44 16.25 17.18 1.82
C THR A 44 15.56 16.39 2.93
N ILE A 45 15.48 15.07 2.77
CA ILE A 45 14.90 14.15 3.74
C ILE A 45 15.45 14.38 5.17
N ASN A 46 16.74 14.70 5.33
CA ASN A 46 17.34 15.02 6.63
C ASN A 46 16.78 16.30 7.26
N ASP A 47 16.45 17.29 6.44
CA ASP A 47 16.02 18.61 6.91
C ASP A 47 14.53 18.62 7.31
N VAL A 48 13.72 17.76 6.69
CA VAL A 48 12.26 17.76 6.85
C VAL A 48 11.74 16.65 7.76
N VAL A 49 12.50 15.58 7.99
CA VAL A 49 12.01 14.39 8.71
C VAL A 49 11.39 14.70 10.06
N GLY A 50 12.00 15.56 10.88
CA GLY A 50 11.41 15.91 12.19
C GLY A 50 10.05 16.60 12.06
N ALA A 51 9.92 17.53 11.12
CA ALA A 51 8.67 18.24 10.88
C ALA A 51 7.62 17.34 10.21
N LEU A 52 8.04 16.41 9.35
CA LEU A 52 7.16 15.43 8.71
C LEU A 52 6.62 14.42 9.72
N THR A 53 7.47 13.85 10.59
CA THR A 53 7.01 12.91 11.63
C THR A 53 5.99 13.56 12.56
N ASP A 54 6.24 14.80 13.01
CA ASP A 54 5.30 15.53 13.87
C ASP A 54 3.97 15.80 13.13
N PHE A 55 4.05 16.20 11.85
CA PHE A 55 2.91 16.45 11.00
C PHE A 55 2.06 15.19 10.75
N GLU A 56 2.69 14.07 10.45
CA GLU A 56 2.03 12.78 10.22
C GLU A 56 1.36 12.25 11.49
N GLN A 57 1.96 12.48 12.66
CA GLN A 57 1.31 12.17 13.92
C GLN A 57 0.09 13.06 14.17
N GLU A 58 0.15 14.35 13.79
CA GLU A 58 -1.02 15.24 13.84
C GLU A 58 -2.14 14.78 12.91
N ILE A 59 -1.82 14.33 11.69
CA ILE A 59 -2.81 13.74 10.78
C ILE A 59 -3.46 12.51 11.43
N ALA A 60 -2.67 11.58 11.97
CA ALA A 60 -3.19 10.37 12.61
C ALA A 60 -4.12 10.71 13.80
N ASP A 61 -3.78 11.73 14.59
CA ASP A 61 -4.62 12.19 15.70
C ASP A 61 -5.93 12.84 15.21
N LEU A 62 -5.90 13.55 14.07
CA LEU A 62 -7.06 14.20 13.46
C LEU A 62 -8.02 13.22 12.78
N THR A 63 -7.48 12.22 12.08
CA THR A 63 -8.30 11.21 11.38
C THR A 63 -8.75 10.08 12.31
N GLY A 64 -8.02 9.85 13.40
CA GLY A 64 -8.25 8.74 14.32
C GLY A 64 -7.71 7.41 13.81
N ASP A 65 -6.87 7.43 12.77
CA ASP A 65 -6.27 6.25 12.18
C ASP A 65 -5.18 5.66 13.05
N GLN A 66 -5.01 4.34 12.94
CA GLN A 66 -3.91 3.64 13.59
C GLN A 66 -2.66 3.69 12.71
N THR A 67 -1.52 3.98 13.32
CA THR A 67 -0.21 3.95 12.66
C THR A 67 0.54 2.63 12.92
N THR A 68 -0.08 1.71 13.67
CA THR A 68 0.53 0.44 14.06
C THR A 68 -0.46 -0.72 13.97
N TYR A 69 -0.15 -1.73 13.15
CA TYR A 69 -0.94 -2.96 12.98
C TYR A 69 -0.07 -4.20 13.21
N ASN A 70 -0.57 -5.16 14.00
CA ASN A 70 0.15 -6.37 14.43
C ASN A 70 -0.77 -7.60 14.45
N GLU A 71 -1.41 -7.90 13.32
CA GLU A 71 -2.44 -8.94 13.25
C GLU A 71 -1.89 -10.31 12.80
N LEU A 72 -0.64 -10.38 12.33
CA LEU A 72 -0.04 -11.63 11.89
C LEU A 72 0.07 -12.62 13.06
N GLY A 73 -0.20 -13.90 12.77
CA GLY A 73 -0.26 -14.97 13.78
C GLY A 73 -1.67 -15.21 14.35
N GLY A 74 -2.67 -14.43 13.93
CA GLY A 74 -4.09 -14.70 14.17
C GLY A 74 -4.65 -15.86 13.33
N ALA A 75 -5.99 -15.96 13.28
CA ALA A 75 -6.66 -16.90 12.38
C ALA A 75 -6.42 -16.50 10.92
N CYS A 76 -6.24 -17.47 10.02
CA CYS A 76 -6.03 -17.16 8.61
C CYS A 76 -7.24 -16.46 7.99
N THR A 77 -6.98 -15.32 7.36
CA THR A 77 -7.91 -14.58 6.51
C THR A 77 -7.67 -14.91 5.05
N GLU A 78 -8.55 -14.42 4.17
CA GLU A 78 -8.41 -14.64 2.72
C GLU A 78 -7.22 -13.85 2.15
N TYR A 79 -7.00 -12.62 2.64
CA TYR A 79 -5.90 -11.75 2.27
C TYR A 79 -5.04 -11.42 3.49
N THR A 80 -3.73 -11.27 3.27
CA THR A 80 -2.80 -10.76 4.26
C THR A 80 -1.94 -9.70 3.60
N ILE A 81 -1.93 -8.48 4.13
CA ILE A 81 -1.01 -7.44 3.70
C ILE A 81 0.11 -7.29 4.72
N ILE A 82 1.36 -7.32 4.23
CA ILE A 82 2.54 -6.93 4.99
C ILE A 82 3.07 -5.63 4.39
N PHE A 83 3.05 -4.57 5.18
CA PHE A 83 3.31 -3.20 4.73
C PHE A 83 4.55 -2.60 5.39
N ALA A 84 5.49 -2.10 4.58
CA ALA A 84 6.66 -1.36 5.03
C ALA A 84 6.46 0.15 4.82
N ARG A 85 6.45 0.91 5.91
CA ARG A 85 6.25 2.37 5.89
C ARG A 85 7.41 3.18 5.31
N GLY A 86 7.14 4.44 4.99
CA GLY A 86 8.12 5.41 4.53
C GLY A 86 9.07 5.88 5.62
N THR A 87 10.14 6.55 5.20
CA THR A 87 11.18 7.07 6.10
C THR A 87 10.56 7.99 7.15
N SER A 88 10.81 7.67 8.42
CA SER A 88 10.39 8.43 9.60
C SER A 88 8.89 8.52 9.83
N GLU A 89 8.09 7.73 9.10
CA GLU A 89 6.67 7.62 9.39
C GLU A 89 6.44 7.02 10.79
N PRO A 90 5.35 7.40 11.48
CA PRO A 90 5.03 6.88 12.80
C PRO A 90 4.64 5.39 12.78
N GLY A 91 4.76 4.75 13.95
CA GLY A 91 4.33 3.36 14.15
C GLY A 91 5.05 2.36 13.25
N ASN A 92 4.32 1.36 12.72
CA ASN A 92 4.88 0.35 11.80
C ASN A 92 4.25 0.35 10.40
N VAL A 93 3.19 1.14 10.16
CA VAL A 93 2.57 1.32 8.84
C VAL A 93 2.50 2.78 8.37
N GLY A 94 2.89 3.73 9.21
CA GLY A 94 2.76 5.15 8.88
C GLY A 94 1.31 5.61 8.77
N ILE A 95 1.09 6.69 8.02
CA ILE A 95 -0.22 7.31 7.86
C ILE A 95 -0.53 7.68 6.41
N LEU A 96 0.49 7.94 5.59
CA LEU A 96 0.29 8.53 4.26
C LEU A 96 -0.28 7.55 3.23
N VAL A 97 0.15 6.29 3.30
CA VAL A 97 -0.24 5.25 2.33
C VAL A 97 -0.87 4.04 3.01
N GLY A 98 -0.32 3.59 4.14
CA GLY A 98 -0.76 2.37 4.83
C GLY A 98 -2.26 2.36 5.13
N PRO A 99 -2.76 3.21 6.05
CA PRO A 99 -4.19 3.23 6.41
C PRO A 99 -5.13 3.47 5.21
N PRO A 100 -4.89 4.45 4.30
CA PRO A 100 -5.73 4.60 3.10
C PRO A 100 -5.78 3.34 2.21
N LEU A 101 -4.66 2.62 2.07
CA LEU A 101 -4.61 1.36 1.32
C LEU A 101 -5.38 0.24 2.02
N PHE A 102 -5.30 0.16 3.34
CA PHE A 102 -6.05 -0.84 4.11
C PHE A 102 -7.56 -0.60 3.97
N ASP A 103 -8.02 0.64 4.14
CA ASP A 103 -9.41 1.04 3.93
C ASP A 103 -9.92 0.68 2.52
N ALA A 104 -9.09 0.90 1.50
CA ALA A 104 -9.41 0.55 0.12
C ALA A 104 -9.54 -0.97 -0.07
N LEU A 105 -8.62 -1.76 0.49
CA LEU A 105 -8.69 -3.22 0.48
C LEU A 105 -9.93 -3.73 1.22
N GLU A 106 -10.16 -3.27 2.45
CA GLU A 106 -11.33 -3.64 3.25
C GLU A 106 -12.64 -3.27 2.56
N SER A 107 -12.68 -2.14 1.84
CA SER A 107 -13.84 -1.74 1.05
C SER A 107 -14.17 -2.68 -0.11
N LEU A 108 -13.18 -3.43 -0.60
CA LEU A 108 -13.32 -4.43 -1.67
C LEU A 108 -13.62 -5.83 -1.12
N VAL A 109 -12.87 -6.27 -0.11
CA VAL A 109 -12.90 -7.68 0.37
C VAL A 109 -13.64 -7.86 1.71
N GLY A 110 -13.89 -6.78 2.43
CA GLY A 110 -14.43 -6.77 3.78
C GLY A 110 -13.34 -6.95 4.85
N SER A 111 -13.42 -6.20 5.94
CA SER A 111 -12.39 -6.20 7.00
C SER A 111 -12.13 -7.59 7.62
N SER A 112 -13.15 -8.44 7.74
CA SER A 112 -12.97 -9.82 8.24
C SER A 112 -12.15 -10.73 7.33
N ALA A 113 -11.92 -10.32 6.07
CA ALA A 113 -11.15 -11.06 5.08
C ALA A 113 -9.70 -10.57 4.95
N LEU A 114 -9.30 -9.53 5.68
CA LEU A 114 -7.96 -8.93 5.61
C LEU A 114 -7.25 -9.06 6.96
N THR A 115 -5.98 -9.49 6.91
CA THR A 115 -5.03 -9.37 8.03
C THR A 115 -4.03 -8.29 7.65
N ILE A 116 -3.80 -7.32 8.54
CA ILE A 116 -2.87 -6.21 8.34
C ILE A 116 -1.66 -6.34 9.27
N GLN A 117 -0.48 -6.34 8.69
CA GLN A 117 0.78 -6.39 9.44
C GLN A 117 1.73 -5.30 8.95
N GLY A 118 2.15 -4.41 9.85
CA GLY A 118 3.30 -3.54 9.58
C GLY A 118 4.62 -4.27 9.82
N VAL A 119 5.67 -3.91 9.09
CA VAL A 119 7.00 -4.49 9.32
C VAL A 119 7.52 -4.06 10.69
N ASN A 120 7.75 -5.03 11.58
CA ASN A 120 8.29 -4.79 12.91
C ASN A 120 9.80 -4.59 12.86
N ASP A 121 10.40 -4.13 13.95
CA ASP A 121 11.86 -3.94 14.06
C ASP A 121 12.51 -3.18 12.89
N TYR A 122 11.72 -2.33 12.23
CA TYR A 122 12.09 -1.50 11.10
C TYR A 122 12.09 -0.04 11.55
N ALA A 123 13.28 0.55 11.63
CA ALA A 123 13.44 1.90 12.17
C ALA A 123 12.91 2.99 11.22
N ALA A 124 12.81 2.70 9.93
CA ALA A 124 12.50 3.67 8.87
C ALA A 124 13.39 4.92 8.97
N SER A 125 14.66 4.75 9.30
CA SER A 125 15.57 5.89 9.52
C SER A 125 16.10 6.45 8.21
N VAL A 126 16.49 7.73 8.17
CA VAL A 126 17.17 8.29 6.98
C VAL A 126 18.43 7.49 6.64
N GLN A 127 19.15 7.00 7.65
CA GLN A 127 20.32 6.15 7.43
C GLN A 127 19.95 4.85 6.70
N GLY A 128 18.82 4.24 7.05
CA GLY A 128 18.29 3.05 6.36
C GLY A 128 17.92 3.35 4.90
N TYR A 129 17.31 4.50 4.62
CA TYR A 129 17.06 4.95 3.24
C TYR A 129 18.37 5.05 2.44
N LEU A 130 19.37 5.74 2.99
CA LEU A 130 20.65 5.97 2.32
C LEU A 130 21.48 4.69 2.13
N GLU A 131 21.21 3.64 2.91
CA GLU A 131 21.86 2.34 2.79
C GLU A 131 21.24 1.44 1.71
N GLY A 132 20.09 1.81 1.13
CA GLY A 132 19.37 0.96 0.19
C GLY A 132 18.22 0.17 0.84
N GLY A 133 17.70 0.64 1.99
CA GLY A 133 16.68 -0.01 2.80
C GLY A 133 17.26 -0.57 4.11
N ASP A 134 16.52 -0.40 5.21
CA ASP A 134 16.92 -0.88 6.53
C ASP A 134 17.15 -2.41 6.52
N PRO A 135 18.36 -2.91 6.82
CA PRO A 135 18.64 -4.34 6.78
C PRO A 135 17.84 -5.17 7.78
N ALA A 136 17.56 -4.62 8.97
CA ALA A 136 16.77 -5.31 9.99
C ALA A 136 15.29 -5.36 9.57
N GLY A 137 14.75 -4.25 9.07
CA GLY A 137 13.39 -4.21 8.51
C GLY A 137 13.22 -5.15 7.32
N SER A 138 14.22 -5.23 6.44
CA SER A 138 14.22 -6.15 5.29
C SER A 138 14.19 -7.60 5.72
N ALA A 139 15.01 -7.97 6.71
CA ALA A 139 15.01 -9.32 7.27
C ALA A 139 13.71 -9.65 8.02
N GLU A 140 13.15 -8.69 8.75
CA GLU A 140 11.90 -8.88 9.47
C GLU A 140 10.71 -9.04 8.52
N MET A 141 10.62 -8.24 7.46
CA MET A 141 9.59 -8.44 6.44
C MET A 141 9.71 -9.82 5.78
N ALA A 142 10.93 -10.28 5.47
CA ALA A 142 11.15 -11.64 4.94
C ALA A 142 10.73 -12.74 5.94
N ASN A 143 10.94 -12.52 7.24
CA ASN A 143 10.48 -13.44 8.28
C ASN A 143 8.95 -13.46 8.38
N GLN A 144 8.29 -12.30 8.36
CA GLN A 144 6.83 -12.18 8.41
C GLN A 144 6.17 -12.83 7.18
N ILE A 145 6.75 -12.67 5.99
CA ILE A 145 6.28 -13.34 4.77
C ILE A 145 6.40 -14.87 4.91
N GLN A 146 7.53 -15.38 5.42
CA GLN A 146 7.69 -16.82 5.66
C GLN A 146 6.75 -17.34 6.74
N GLN A 147 6.45 -16.55 7.76
CA GLN A 147 5.48 -16.89 8.79
C GLN A 147 4.07 -17.01 8.20
N ALA A 148 3.66 -16.04 7.38
CA ALA A 148 2.38 -16.08 6.67
C ALA A 148 2.29 -17.29 5.73
N TYR A 149 3.34 -17.55 4.95
CA TYR A 149 3.43 -18.71 4.06
C TYR A 149 3.27 -20.03 4.81
N SER A 150 3.92 -20.17 5.96
CA SER A 150 3.89 -21.40 6.76
C SER A 150 2.57 -21.60 7.50
N ALA A 151 2.01 -20.53 8.08
CA ALA A 151 0.81 -20.59 8.91
C ALA A 151 -0.49 -20.59 8.07
N CYS A 152 -0.51 -19.81 6.99
CA CYS A 152 -1.68 -19.54 6.17
C CYS A 152 -1.35 -19.68 4.67
N PRO A 153 -0.95 -20.87 4.18
CA PRO A 153 -0.48 -21.06 2.80
C PRO A 153 -1.54 -20.74 1.72
N ASN A 154 -2.81 -20.62 2.10
CA ASN A 154 -3.90 -20.26 1.19
C ASN A 154 -4.24 -18.76 1.20
N THR A 155 -3.64 -17.95 2.10
CA THR A 155 -3.84 -16.50 2.09
C THR A 155 -3.26 -15.90 0.81
N LYS A 156 -3.92 -14.87 0.29
CA LYS A 156 -3.44 -14.07 -0.82
C LYS A 156 -2.56 -12.97 -0.24
N LEU A 157 -1.26 -13.23 -0.20
CA LEU A 157 -0.31 -12.32 0.43
C LEU A 157 0.03 -11.14 -0.49
N ILE A 158 -0.27 -9.95 -0.01
CA ILE A 158 0.09 -8.66 -0.60
C ILE A 158 1.34 -8.14 0.14
N ALA A 159 2.46 -8.02 -0.56
CA ALA A 159 3.63 -7.31 -0.05
C ALA A 159 3.56 -5.86 -0.51
N SER A 160 3.70 -4.89 0.40
CA SER A 160 3.54 -3.48 0.02
C SER A 160 4.57 -2.59 0.72
N GLY A 161 4.98 -1.53 0.04
CA GLY A 161 5.91 -0.55 0.60
C GLY A 161 5.67 0.86 0.08
N TYR A 162 6.03 1.85 0.88
CA TYR A 162 6.08 3.26 0.49
C TYR A 162 7.48 3.84 0.73
N SER A 163 8.04 4.57 -0.24
CA SER A 163 9.35 5.25 -0.12
C SER A 163 10.47 4.26 0.25
N GLN A 164 11.17 4.45 1.38
CA GLN A 164 12.13 3.47 1.93
C GLN A 164 11.52 2.07 2.10
N GLY A 165 10.22 1.98 2.40
CA GLY A 165 9.51 0.72 2.49
C GLY A 165 9.54 -0.08 1.18
N CYS A 166 9.61 0.56 0.02
CA CYS A 166 9.78 -0.14 -1.26
C CYS A 166 11.16 -0.84 -1.33
N GLN A 167 12.21 -0.17 -0.85
CA GLN A 167 13.55 -0.77 -0.73
C GLN A 167 13.53 -1.98 0.21
N VAL A 168 12.81 -1.88 1.34
CA VAL A 168 12.58 -2.99 2.27
C VAL A 168 11.87 -4.16 1.59
N VAL A 169 10.83 -3.91 0.78
CA VAL A 169 10.13 -4.96 0.01
C VAL A 169 11.08 -5.65 -0.97
N HIS A 170 11.84 -4.90 -1.78
CA HIS A 170 12.81 -5.47 -2.73
C HIS A 170 13.83 -6.36 -2.02
N ASN A 171 14.40 -5.88 -0.92
CA ASN A 171 15.39 -6.59 -0.14
C ASN A 171 14.81 -7.84 0.53
N ALA A 172 13.61 -7.74 1.09
CA ALA A 172 12.93 -8.84 1.75
C ALA A 172 12.65 -9.98 0.76
N ILE A 173 12.06 -9.67 -0.40
CA ILE A 173 11.73 -10.68 -1.40
C ILE A 173 12.99 -11.32 -1.98
N SER A 174 14.07 -10.56 -2.15
CA SER A 174 15.37 -11.08 -2.58
C SER A 174 16.00 -12.07 -1.57
N GLN A 175 15.61 -12.02 -0.30
CA GLN A 175 16.05 -12.94 0.74
C GLN A 175 15.21 -14.21 0.83
N LEU A 176 14.03 -14.25 0.19
CA LEU A 176 13.12 -15.38 0.27
C LEU A 176 13.58 -16.56 -0.60
N PRO A 177 13.24 -17.81 -0.22
CA PRO A 177 13.24 -18.92 -1.16
C PRO A 177 12.35 -18.59 -2.37
N ALA A 178 12.77 -19.01 -3.57
CA ALA A 178 12.02 -18.73 -4.82
C ALA A 178 10.56 -19.21 -4.78
N GLU A 179 10.30 -20.33 -4.12
CA GLU A 179 8.94 -20.85 -3.91
C GLU A 179 8.09 -19.89 -3.08
N THR A 180 8.62 -19.34 -1.99
CA THR A 180 7.91 -18.36 -1.15
C THR A 180 7.71 -17.03 -1.87
N ALA A 181 8.71 -16.55 -2.61
CA ALA A 181 8.59 -15.33 -3.40
C ALA A 181 7.53 -15.48 -4.51
N SER A 182 7.53 -16.59 -5.25
CA SER A 182 6.52 -16.82 -6.31
C SER A 182 5.10 -17.01 -5.79
N TRP A 183 4.94 -17.41 -4.52
CA TRP A 183 3.66 -17.56 -3.82
C TRP A 183 2.98 -16.22 -3.50
N ILE A 184 3.72 -15.13 -3.37
CA ILE A 184 3.17 -13.77 -3.17
C ILE A 184 2.14 -13.49 -4.26
N SER A 185 0.95 -13.00 -3.87
CA SER A 185 -0.14 -12.77 -4.82
C SER A 185 0.06 -11.47 -5.58
N SER A 186 0.52 -10.42 -4.90
CA SER A 186 0.80 -9.12 -5.50
C SER A 186 1.83 -8.33 -4.70
N VAL A 187 2.54 -7.45 -5.39
CA VAL A 187 3.46 -6.47 -4.80
C VAL A 187 3.02 -5.06 -5.20
N LEU A 188 2.84 -4.19 -4.22
CA LEU A 188 2.41 -2.80 -4.42
C LEU A 188 3.50 -1.85 -3.91
N LEU A 189 4.00 -0.96 -4.77
CA LEU A 189 5.10 -0.07 -4.44
C LEU A 189 4.69 1.38 -4.72
N PHE A 190 4.86 2.26 -3.73
CA PHE A 190 4.51 3.69 -3.85
C PHE A 190 5.76 4.53 -3.62
N GLY A 191 6.14 5.38 -4.58
CA GLY A 191 7.36 6.18 -4.47
C GLY A 191 8.64 5.35 -4.42
N ASP A 192 8.75 4.32 -5.26
CA ASP A 192 9.88 3.36 -5.27
C ASP A 192 11.21 4.01 -5.71
N PRO A 193 12.23 4.12 -4.83
CA PRO A 193 13.49 4.78 -5.17
C PRO A 193 14.29 4.05 -6.26
N GLY A 194 14.95 4.82 -7.12
CA GLY A 194 15.90 4.29 -8.11
C GLY A 194 15.26 3.61 -9.32
N ARG A 195 14.02 3.97 -9.70
CA ARG A 195 13.32 3.38 -10.85
C ARG A 195 13.19 4.37 -12.03
N PRO A 196 13.60 3.98 -13.26
CA PRO A 196 13.38 4.80 -14.44
C PRO A 196 11.88 4.90 -14.76
N ILE A 197 11.36 6.13 -14.84
CA ILE A 197 9.96 6.42 -15.16
C ILE A 197 9.69 6.16 -16.65
N SER A 198 8.56 5.54 -16.98
CA SER A 198 7.99 5.57 -18.33
C SER A 198 6.47 5.72 -18.28
N TYR A 199 5.89 6.07 -19.43
CA TYR A 199 4.52 6.52 -19.56
C TYR A 199 3.53 5.35 -19.72
N HIS A 200 2.47 5.33 -18.91
CA HIS A 200 1.34 4.40 -19.05
C HIS A 200 0.21 5.03 -19.88
N PRO A 201 -0.34 4.35 -20.91
CA PRO A 201 -1.35 4.94 -21.79
C PRO A 201 -2.80 4.86 -21.29
N SER A 202 -3.10 4.28 -20.11
CA SER A 202 -4.49 4.11 -19.63
C SER A 202 -4.81 4.76 -18.28
N SER A 203 -3.96 5.63 -17.76
CA SER A 203 -4.15 6.39 -16.52
C SER A 203 -3.30 7.66 -16.59
N ASP A 204 -3.72 8.77 -15.97
CA ASP A 204 -2.87 9.95 -15.71
C ASP A 204 -1.75 9.63 -14.67
N VAL A 205 -1.43 8.35 -14.50
CA VAL A 205 -0.48 7.74 -13.55
C VAL A 205 0.66 7.15 -14.38
N LEU A 206 1.88 7.57 -14.11
CA LEU A 206 3.10 7.00 -14.71
C LEU A 206 3.36 5.61 -14.11
N THR A 207 3.36 4.55 -14.94
CA THR A 207 3.79 3.20 -14.52
C THR A 207 5.14 2.88 -15.14
N ILE A 208 6.04 2.32 -14.35
CA ILE A 208 7.42 1.96 -14.74
C ILE A 208 7.47 1.14 -16.04
N ALA A 209 8.31 1.55 -17.00
CA ALA A 209 8.79 0.62 -18.02
C ALA A 209 9.91 -0.18 -17.39
N ASP A 210 9.70 -1.48 -17.30
CA ASP A 210 10.60 -2.39 -16.64
C ASP A 210 11.84 -2.66 -17.53
N ASP A 211 12.99 -2.08 -17.18
CA ASP A 211 14.30 -2.52 -17.68
C ASP A 211 15.39 -2.70 -16.61
N GLY A 212 15.06 -2.82 -15.31
CA GLY A 212 16.12 -3.16 -14.35
C GLY A 212 15.88 -3.13 -12.84
N GLN A 213 14.87 -3.83 -12.33
CA GLN A 213 15.06 -4.86 -11.30
C GLN A 213 13.70 -5.55 -11.14
N ALA A 214 13.49 -6.63 -11.90
CA ALA A 214 12.39 -7.53 -11.61
C ALA A 214 12.52 -7.97 -10.14
N ILE A 215 11.45 -7.88 -9.37
CA ILE A 215 11.41 -8.44 -8.03
C ILE A 215 11.72 -9.94 -8.15
N PRO A 216 12.84 -10.44 -7.58
CA PRO A 216 13.30 -11.79 -7.90
C PRO A 216 12.23 -12.84 -7.61
N ASN A 217 11.97 -13.70 -8.60
CA ASN A 217 11.02 -14.81 -8.53
C ASN A 217 9.54 -14.41 -8.38
N VAL A 218 9.20 -13.12 -8.55
CA VAL A 218 7.82 -12.65 -8.66
C VAL A 218 7.52 -12.34 -10.13
N ASP A 219 6.40 -12.85 -10.63
CA ASP A 219 5.94 -12.53 -11.99
C ASP A 219 5.62 -11.04 -12.10
N SER A 220 6.09 -10.35 -13.14
CA SER A 220 5.87 -8.91 -13.28
C SER A 220 4.39 -8.55 -13.41
N SER A 221 3.53 -9.47 -13.85
CA SER A 221 2.07 -9.28 -13.84
C SER A 221 1.45 -9.17 -12.44
N LYS A 222 2.22 -9.48 -11.38
CA LYS A 222 1.83 -9.36 -9.97
C LYS A 222 2.41 -8.10 -9.31
N VAL A 223 3.18 -7.29 -10.02
CA VAL A 223 3.85 -6.11 -9.46
C VAL A 223 3.20 -4.86 -10.02
N ASP A 224 2.81 -3.93 -9.14
CA ASP A 224 2.27 -2.63 -9.52
C ASP A 224 3.02 -1.53 -8.75
N THR A 225 3.57 -0.56 -9.48
CA THR A 225 4.44 0.48 -8.94
C THR A 225 3.93 1.85 -9.36
N TYR A 226 3.71 2.70 -8.36
CA TYR A 226 3.22 4.07 -8.48
C TYR A 226 4.37 5.04 -8.23
N CYS A 227 4.65 5.90 -9.23
CA CYS A 227 5.61 6.99 -9.12
C CYS A 227 5.01 8.25 -9.72
N HIS A 228 4.76 9.27 -8.89
CA HIS A 228 4.18 10.52 -9.34
C HIS A 228 5.17 11.37 -10.16
N GLU A 229 4.63 12.13 -11.12
CA GLU A 229 5.43 13.11 -11.84
C GLU A 229 5.98 14.16 -10.87
N GLY A 230 7.29 14.39 -10.90
CA GLY A 230 7.96 15.33 -9.99
C GLY A 230 8.29 14.75 -8.61
N ASP A 231 8.07 13.46 -8.38
CA ASP A 231 8.63 12.77 -7.20
C ASP A 231 10.14 12.54 -7.38
N ASP A 232 10.95 13.31 -6.65
CA ASP A 232 12.41 13.22 -6.66
C ASP A 232 12.92 11.87 -6.12
N ILE A 233 12.18 11.24 -5.19
CA ILE A 233 12.56 9.97 -4.58
C ILE A 233 12.54 8.85 -5.63
N CYS A 234 11.53 8.81 -6.50
CA CYS A 234 11.50 7.85 -7.62
C CYS A 234 12.71 7.97 -8.55
N GLN A 235 13.36 9.13 -8.60
CA GLN A 235 14.58 9.38 -9.37
C GLN A 235 15.87 9.17 -8.57
N ASP A 236 15.82 8.40 -7.49
CA ASP A 236 16.94 8.17 -6.56
C ASP A 236 17.42 9.45 -5.85
N GLY A 237 16.51 10.41 -5.75
CA GLY A 237 16.75 11.70 -5.12
C GLY A 237 16.64 11.65 -3.59
N LEU A 238 16.64 12.85 -3.00
CA LEU A 238 16.58 13.04 -1.54
C LEU A 238 15.59 14.14 -1.14
N LEU A 239 14.91 14.77 -2.10
CA LEU A 239 13.97 15.85 -1.84
C LEU A 239 12.58 15.27 -1.59
N ILE A 240 11.96 15.68 -0.49
CA ILE A 240 10.56 15.36 -0.23
C ILE A 240 9.73 16.51 -0.78
N LEU A 241 9.11 16.27 -1.94
CA LEU A 241 8.23 17.20 -2.65
C LEU A 241 6.77 16.74 -2.50
N PRO A 242 5.77 17.62 -2.71
CA PRO A 242 4.35 17.26 -2.57
C PRO A 242 3.92 16.02 -3.38
N ALA A 243 4.54 15.78 -4.54
CA ALA A 243 4.29 14.59 -5.35
C ALA A 243 4.58 13.28 -4.59
N HIS A 244 5.56 13.28 -3.66
CA HIS A 244 5.89 12.11 -2.86
C HIS A 244 4.86 11.82 -1.76
N LEU A 245 4.03 12.79 -1.37
CA LEU A 245 3.13 12.66 -0.22
C LEU A 245 1.68 12.33 -0.59
N THR A 246 1.37 12.20 -1.87
CA THR A 246 -0.01 12.15 -2.39
C THR A 246 -0.44 10.77 -2.88
N TYR A 247 0.34 9.72 -2.62
CA TYR A 247 0.05 8.35 -3.06
C TYR A 247 -1.25 7.74 -2.50
N ALA A 248 -1.88 8.38 -1.51
CA ALA A 248 -3.25 8.06 -1.11
C ALA A 248 -4.24 8.16 -2.29
N GLU A 249 -3.95 8.97 -3.31
CA GLU A 249 -4.76 9.08 -4.54
C GLU A 249 -4.80 7.76 -5.34
N ASP A 250 -3.75 6.93 -5.25
CA ASP A 250 -3.59 5.71 -6.04
C ASP A 250 -4.15 4.45 -5.37
N VAL A 251 -4.35 4.47 -4.06
CA VAL A 251 -4.60 3.24 -3.28
C VAL A 251 -5.85 2.48 -3.71
N SER A 252 -6.84 3.18 -4.26
CA SER A 252 -8.04 2.54 -4.83
C SER A 252 -7.72 1.70 -6.07
N SER A 253 -6.82 2.19 -6.93
CA SER A 253 -6.35 1.45 -8.12
C SER A 253 -5.46 0.28 -7.69
N ALA A 254 -4.55 0.51 -6.74
CA ALA A 254 -3.65 -0.51 -6.22
C ALA A 254 -4.40 -1.67 -5.53
N ALA A 255 -5.44 -1.36 -4.74
CA ALA A 255 -6.29 -2.36 -4.10
C ALA A 255 -7.06 -3.20 -5.14
N GLN A 256 -7.55 -2.58 -6.22
CA GLN A 256 -8.20 -3.30 -7.33
C GLN A 256 -7.23 -4.23 -8.05
N PHE A 257 -6.00 -3.75 -8.31
CA PHE A 257 -4.94 -4.56 -8.88
C PHE A 257 -4.64 -5.78 -8.00
N ALA A 258 -4.44 -5.60 -6.69
CA ALA A 258 -4.11 -6.67 -5.77
C ALA A 258 -5.19 -7.77 -5.73
N VAL A 259 -6.47 -7.40 -5.66
CA VAL A 259 -7.59 -8.35 -5.67
C VAL A 259 -7.71 -9.07 -7.02
N ALA A 260 -7.47 -8.37 -8.14
CA ALA A 260 -7.49 -8.97 -9.47
C ALA A 260 -6.31 -9.96 -9.67
N ALA A 261 -5.11 -9.61 -9.23
CA ALA A 261 -3.91 -10.45 -9.34
C ALA A 261 -3.97 -11.71 -8.45
N ALA A 262 -4.76 -11.68 -7.38
CA ALA A 262 -4.98 -12.80 -6.48
C ALA A 262 -5.92 -13.89 -7.03
N SER A 263 -6.62 -13.64 -8.14
CA SER A 263 -7.68 -14.48 -8.72
C SER A 263 -7.17 -15.66 -9.56
#